data_AF-A0A2E6E956-F1
#
_entry.id   AF-A0A2E6E956-F1
#
_cell.length_a   1.000
_cell.length_b   1.000
_cell.length_c   1.000
_cell.angle_alpha   90.00
_cell.angle_beta   90.00
_cell.angle_gamma   90.00
#
_symmetry.space_group_name_H-M   'P 1'
#
loop_
_entity.id
_entity.type
_entity.pdbx_description
1 polymer ?
#
loop_
_entity_poly.entity_id
_entity_poly.type
_entity_poly.pdbx_seq_one_letter_code
_entity_poly.pdbx_strand_id
1 'polypeptide(L)'
;MGVLTSYYSVPQDPMFGISHENIVSRLTRRNWKTKAVTRLHPDGPVYIFINRGERKVSGRKTFVYTVKGTIVDKQQGCYRRDFPKLREALSYANGEDGGDLSQETLAAESPRDYPIPLGPEVTISGMSMVKGRRVPDWSIQLREPAVSSNIELPKQTKED
;
A
#
# COMPACT_ATOMS: atom_id res chain seq x y z
N MET A 1 -5.34 2.04 28.59
CA MET A 1 -4.78 1.96 27.22
C MET A 1 -5.05 0.58 26.63
N GLY A 2 -5.71 0.48 25.47
CA GLY A 2 -6.05 -0.83 24.87
C GLY A 2 -4.94 -1.35 23.96
N VAL A 3 -4.63 -2.64 24.06
CA VAL A 3 -3.61 -3.34 23.24
C VAL A 3 -4.25 -3.82 21.93
N LEU A 4 -3.64 -3.47 20.81
CA LEU A 4 -4.03 -4.03 19.50
C LEU A 4 -3.59 -5.50 19.45
N THR A 5 -4.53 -6.40 19.20
CA THR A 5 -4.36 -7.83 19.50
C THR A 5 -4.01 -8.68 18.28
N SER A 6 -4.32 -8.23 17.05
CA SER A 6 -3.86 -8.87 15.80
C SER A 6 -3.93 -7.92 14.60
N TYR A 7 -2.98 -8.07 13.68
CA TYR A 7 -3.12 -7.64 12.28
C TYR A 7 -3.24 -8.90 11.43
N TYR A 8 -4.23 -8.94 10.55
CA TYR A 8 -4.18 -9.87 9.43
C TYR A 8 -3.35 -9.20 8.34
N SER A 9 -2.28 -9.86 7.91
CA SER A 9 -1.59 -9.51 6.68
C SER A 9 -2.58 -9.67 5.53
N VAL A 10 -2.91 -8.57 4.86
CA VAL A 10 -3.95 -8.52 3.82
C VAL A 10 -3.30 -8.52 2.43
N PRO A 11 -3.99 -9.00 1.38
CA PRO A 11 -3.45 -9.08 0.02
C PRO A 11 -2.91 -7.77 -0.56
N GLN A 12 -3.36 -6.63 -0.02
CA GLN A 12 -2.97 -5.29 -0.42
C GLN A 12 -1.86 -4.67 0.45
N ASP A 13 -1.25 -5.45 1.36
CA ASP A 13 -0.11 -4.98 2.14
C ASP A 13 1.15 -4.96 1.26
N PRO A 14 1.84 -3.80 1.11
CA PRO A 14 3.07 -3.69 0.32
C PRO A 14 4.15 -4.73 0.68
N MET A 15 4.10 -5.30 1.89
CA MET A 15 4.99 -6.38 2.32
C MET A 15 4.97 -7.62 1.39
N PHE A 16 3.95 -7.81 0.55
CA PHE A 16 3.87 -8.92 -0.41
C PHE A 16 4.01 -8.52 -1.88
N GLY A 17 4.30 -7.25 -2.16
CA GLY A 17 4.12 -6.66 -3.49
C GLY A 17 2.63 -6.42 -3.78
N ILE A 18 2.31 -5.29 -4.41
CA ILE A 18 0.92 -4.96 -4.77
C ILE A 18 0.74 -5.19 -6.27
N SER A 19 -0.08 -6.18 -6.62
CA SER A 19 -0.58 -6.35 -8.00
C SER A 19 -1.41 -5.13 -8.40
N HIS A 20 -1.20 -4.62 -9.62
CA HIS A 20 -1.98 -3.50 -10.18
C HIS A 20 -3.48 -3.76 -10.18
N GLU A 21 -3.89 -5.02 -10.33
CA GLU A 21 -5.31 -5.40 -10.27
C GLU A 21 -5.95 -5.11 -8.91
N ASN A 22 -5.14 -4.99 -7.86
CA ASN A 22 -5.57 -4.68 -6.50
C ASN A 22 -5.56 -3.18 -6.19
N ILE A 23 -5.20 -2.34 -7.16
CA ILE A 23 -5.32 -0.89 -7.07
C ILE A 23 -6.65 -0.49 -7.69
N VAL A 24 -7.38 0.38 -6.99
CA VAL A 24 -8.62 1.00 -7.49
C VAL A 24 -8.50 2.50 -7.35
N SER A 25 -9.30 3.25 -8.11
CA SER A 25 -9.37 4.71 -7.99
C SER A 25 -9.96 5.18 -6.66
N ARG A 26 -10.77 4.34 -6.01
CA ARG A 26 -11.50 4.69 -4.78
C ARG A 26 -11.80 3.47 -3.91
N LEU A 27 -11.50 3.57 -2.62
CA LEU A 27 -11.95 2.59 -1.63
C LEU A 27 -13.43 2.81 -1.30
N THR A 28 -14.14 1.70 -1.18
CA THR A 28 -15.56 1.62 -0.86
C THR A 28 -15.78 0.57 0.22
N ARG A 29 -16.99 0.55 0.80
CA ARG A 29 -17.39 -0.49 1.76
C ARG A 29 -17.27 -1.92 1.23
N ARG A 30 -17.28 -2.11 -0.08
CA ARG A 30 -17.28 -3.44 -0.74
C ARG A 30 -15.87 -3.93 -1.09
N ASN A 31 -14.90 -3.05 -1.33
CA ASN A 31 -13.59 -3.42 -1.86
C ASN A 31 -12.39 -3.17 -0.89
N TRP A 32 -12.56 -2.40 0.18
CA TRP A 32 -11.46 -1.99 1.08
C TRP A 32 -10.65 -3.14 1.72
N LYS A 33 -11.23 -4.34 1.78
CA LYS A 33 -10.57 -5.51 2.37
C LYS A 33 -9.51 -6.13 1.47
N THR A 34 -9.58 -5.88 0.17
CA THR A 34 -8.74 -6.56 -0.84
C THR A 34 -8.07 -5.58 -1.80
N LYS A 35 -8.42 -4.30 -1.74
CA LYS A 35 -7.93 -3.26 -2.64
C LYS A 35 -7.22 -2.14 -1.89
N ALA A 36 -6.28 -1.50 -2.57
CA ALA A 36 -5.64 -0.25 -2.18
C ALA A 36 -6.02 0.87 -3.14
N VAL A 37 -5.77 2.12 -2.74
CA VAL A 37 -5.76 3.26 -3.64
C VAL A 37 -4.34 3.80 -3.74
N THR A 38 -4.03 4.43 -4.87
CA THR A 38 -2.78 5.17 -5.06
C THR A 38 -3.06 6.66 -4.96
N ARG A 39 -2.19 7.36 -4.25
CA ARG A 39 -2.15 8.83 -4.22
C ARG A 39 -0.74 9.32 -4.55
N LEU A 40 -0.64 10.51 -5.11
CA LEU A 40 0.62 11.13 -5.51
C LEU A 40 1.11 12.06 -4.41
N HIS A 41 2.24 11.72 -3.78
CA HIS A 41 2.96 12.59 -2.85
C HIS A 41 4.18 13.19 -3.57
N PRO A 42 4.71 14.36 -3.15
CA PRO A 42 5.91 14.94 -3.75
C PRO A 42 7.13 14.01 -3.79
N ASP A 43 7.24 13.09 -2.83
CA ASP A 43 8.30 12.08 -2.75
C ASP A 43 8.06 10.82 -3.61
N GLY A 44 6.93 10.74 -4.30
CA GLY A 44 6.54 9.59 -5.11
C GLY A 44 5.13 9.06 -4.81
N PRO A 45 4.69 8.02 -5.52
CA PRO A 45 3.37 7.45 -5.31
C PRO A 45 3.28 6.73 -3.96
N VAL A 46 2.12 6.87 -3.33
CA VAL A 46 1.78 6.30 -2.02
C VAL A 46 0.66 5.30 -2.18
N TYR A 47 0.91 4.07 -1.72
CA TYR A 47 -0.13 3.06 -1.59
C TYR A 47 -0.86 3.20 -0.27
N ILE A 48 -2.19 3.25 -0.34
CA ILE A 48 -3.05 3.43 0.83
C ILE A 48 -4.04 2.31 0.93
N PHE A 49 -4.09 1.68 2.09
CA PHE A 49 -4.98 0.56 2.36
C PHE A 49 -5.51 0.60 3.79
N ILE A 50 -6.61 -0.11 4.02
CA ILE A 50 -7.27 -0.19 5.32
C ILE A 50 -7.12 -1.61 5.86
N ASN A 51 -6.58 -1.69 7.08
CA ASN A 51 -6.55 -2.91 7.88
C ASN A 51 -7.63 -2.85 8.96
N ARG A 52 -8.28 -3.99 9.21
CA ARG A 52 -9.17 -4.15 10.37
C ARG A 52 -8.47 -4.97 11.43
N GLY A 53 -8.25 -4.36 12.59
CA GLY A 53 -7.73 -5.01 13.78
C GLY A 53 -8.79 -5.11 14.88
N GLU A 54 -8.47 -5.90 15.91
CA GLU A 54 -9.20 -5.95 17.16
C GLU A 54 -8.41 -5.25 18.26
N ARG A 55 -9.08 -4.38 19.03
CA ARG A 55 -8.54 -3.74 20.22
C ARG A 55 -9.41 -4.11 21.42
N LYS A 56 -8.78 -4.52 22.53
CA LYS A 56 -9.48 -4.66 23.81
C LYS A 56 -9.49 -3.33 24.55
N VAL A 57 -10.69 -2.82 24.85
CA VAL A 57 -10.90 -1.63 25.68
C VAL A 57 -11.81 -2.05 26.84
N SER A 58 -11.30 -1.95 28.06
CA SER A 58 -12.05 -2.32 29.29
C SER A 58 -12.65 -3.74 29.23
N GLY A 59 -11.87 -4.72 28.76
CA GLY A 59 -12.29 -6.12 28.63
C GLY A 59 -13.17 -6.43 27.41
N ARG A 60 -13.74 -5.42 26.74
CA ARG A 60 -14.57 -5.60 25.54
C ARG A 60 -13.73 -5.51 24.27
N LYS A 61 -13.99 -6.42 23.32
CA LYS A 61 -13.40 -6.37 21.98
C LYS A 61 -14.10 -5.31 21.14
N THR A 62 -13.32 -4.40 20.56
CA THR A 62 -13.80 -3.38 19.63
C THR A 62 -12.98 -3.46 18.36
N PHE A 63 -13.61 -3.33 17.20
CA PHE A 63 -12.89 -3.23 15.94
C PHE A 63 -12.25 -1.85 15.78
N VAL A 64 -11.06 -1.84 15.19
CA VAL A 64 -10.34 -0.62 14.80
C VAL A 64 -9.97 -0.75 13.33
N TYR A 65 -10.14 0.33 12.57
CA TYR A 65 -9.76 0.43 11.17
C TYR A 65 -8.51 1.29 11.06
N THR A 66 -7.38 0.68 10.72
CA THR A 66 -6.09 1.36 10.58
C THR A 66 -5.86 1.64 9.10
N VAL A 67 -5.80 2.91 8.72
CA VAL A 67 -5.31 3.33 7.41
C VAL A 67 -3.79 3.31 7.47
N LYS A 68 -3.15 2.68 6.48
CA LYS A 68 -1.70 2.67 6.29
C LYS A 68 -1.38 3.25 4.92
N GLY A 69 -0.34 4.08 4.86
CA GLY A 69 0.23 4.63 3.63
C GLY A 69 1.72 4.34 3.57
N THR A 70 2.20 3.88 2.42
CA THR A 70 3.63 3.58 2.19
C THR A 70 4.07 4.21 0.88
N ILE A 71 5.17 4.97 0.89
CA ILE A 71 5.82 5.45 -0.34
C ILE A 71 6.55 4.26 -0.97
N VAL A 72 6.29 4.01 -2.24
CA VAL A 72 6.69 2.76 -2.91
C VAL A 72 8.20 2.58 -2.98
N ASP A 73 8.91 3.60 -3.49
CA ASP A 73 10.34 3.50 -3.71
C ASP A 73 11.16 3.46 -2.41
N LYS A 74 10.58 4.00 -1.33
CA LYS A 74 11.25 4.08 -0.02
C LYS A 74 10.88 2.91 0.89
N GLN A 75 9.85 2.13 0.54
CA GLN A 75 9.19 1.12 1.40
C GLN A 75 8.95 1.61 2.84
N GLN A 76 8.81 2.94 3.01
CA GLN A 76 8.71 3.59 4.30
C GLN A 76 7.25 3.96 4.56
N GLY A 77 6.71 3.48 5.68
CA GLY A 77 5.38 3.86 6.13
C GLY A 77 5.34 5.35 6.43
N CYS A 78 4.61 6.12 5.62
CA CYS A 78 4.44 7.56 5.75
C CYS A 78 3.14 7.94 6.46
N TYR A 79 2.10 7.10 6.33
CA TYR A 79 0.82 7.34 7.00
C TYR A 79 0.41 6.14 7.85
N ARG A 80 -0.05 6.43 9.08
CA ARG A 80 -0.70 5.44 9.93
C ARG A 80 -1.69 6.11 10.85
N ARG A 81 -2.98 5.80 10.68
CA ARG A 81 -4.05 6.40 11.49
C ARG A 81 -5.14 5.39 11.80
N ASP A 82 -5.60 5.40 13.05
CA ASP A 82 -6.63 4.49 13.55
C ASP A 82 -7.98 5.19 13.63
N PHE A 83 -9.02 4.50 13.16
CA PHE A 83 -10.40 4.98 13.16
C PHE A 83 -11.34 3.97 13.85
N PRO A 84 -12.30 4.44 14.64
CA PRO A 84 -13.32 3.58 15.25
C PRO A 84 -14.36 3.09 14.21
N LYS A 85 -14.57 3.85 13.14
CA LYS A 85 -15.58 3.58 12.11
C LYS A 85 -14.97 3.46 10.72
N LEU A 86 -15.40 2.46 9.96
CA LEU A 86 -14.98 2.26 8.57
C LEU A 86 -15.26 3.47 7.69
N ARG A 87 -16.37 4.18 7.91
CA ARG A 87 -16.73 5.36 7.10
C ARG A 87 -15.66 6.45 7.18
N GLU A 88 -15.14 6.71 8.39
CA GLU A 88 -14.11 7.71 8.62
C GLU A 88 -12.78 7.25 8.00
N ALA A 89 -12.43 5.97 8.18
CA ALA A 89 -11.24 5.40 7.55
C ALA A 89 -11.28 5.47 6.02
N LEU A 90 -12.45 5.24 5.40
CA LEU A 90 -12.64 5.38 3.95
C LEU A 90 -12.48 6.83 3.49
N SER A 91 -13.09 7.76 4.22
CA SER A 91 -12.99 9.20 3.92
C SER A 91 -11.53 9.66 3.97
N TYR A 92 -10.81 9.27 5.03
CA TYR A 92 -9.39 9.56 5.17
C TYR A 92 -8.58 8.89 4.06
N ALA A 93 -8.72 7.58 3.84
CA ALA A 93 -7.91 6.85 2.85
C ALA A 93 -8.08 7.38 1.42
N ASN A 94 -9.27 7.88 1.07
CA ASN A 94 -9.54 8.50 -0.22
C ASN A 94 -9.21 10.00 -0.25
N GLY A 95 -8.71 10.60 0.83
CA GLY A 95 -8.38 12.03 0.92
C GLY A 95 -9.59 12.95 0.82
N GLU A 96 -10.75 12.54 1.32
CA GLU A 96 -12.02 13.29 1.27
C GLU A 96 -12.34 14.02 2.56
N ASP A 97 -11.56 13.79 3.61
CA ASP A 97 -11.82 14.33 4.95
C ASP A 97 -11.14 15.68 5.21
N GLY A 98 -10.39 16.21 4.24
CA GLY A 98 -9.64 17.46 4.40
C GLY A 98 -8.41 17.33 5.32
N GLY A 99 -8.05 16.11 5.73
CA GLY A 99 -6.91 15.85 6.61
C GLY A 99 -5.55 15.97 5.94
N ASP A 100 -4.50 15.69 6.70
CA ASP A 100 -3.09 15.67 6.29
C ASP A 100 -2.87 14.94 4.96
N LEU A 101 -3.37 13.70 4.84
CA LEU A 101 -3.27 12.96 3.60
C LEU A 101 -3.85 13.72 2.40
N SER A 102 -5.02 14.34 2.56
CA SER A 102 -5.68 15.07 1.46
C SER A 102 -4.94 16.35 1.05
N GLN A 103 -4.24 16.98 1.99
CA GLN A 103 -3.47 18.20 1.73
C GLN A 103 -2.12 17.89 1.11
N GLU A 104 -1.52 16.76 1.48
CA GLU A 104 -0.17 16.38 1.05
C GLU A 104 -0.15 15.54 -0.23
N THR A 105 -1.30 15.00 -0.65
CA THR A 105 -1.35 14.08 -1.78
C THR A 105 -2.53 14.31 -2.71
N LEU A 106 -2.33 14.05 -4.00
CA LEU A 106 -3.37 14.09 -5.03
C LEU A 106 -3.88 12.69 -5.34
N ALA A 107 -5.14 12.58 -5.76
CA ALA A 107 -5.66 11.31 -6.27
C ALA A 107 -4.97 10.96 -7.59
N ALA A 108 -4.60 9.70 -7.79
CA ALA A 108 -4.17 9.22 -9.09
C ALA A 108 -5.34 9.28 -10.09
N GLU A 109 -5.12 9.91 -11.25
CA GLU A 109 -6.18 10.11 -12.27
C GLU A 109 -6.22 8.95 -13.26
N SER A 110 -5.09 8.27 -13.46
CA SER A 110 -4.93 7.19 -14.42
C SER A 110 -4.12 6.03 -13.84
N PRO A 111 -4.33 4.79 -14.31
CA PRO A 111 -3.43 3.68 -14.00
C PRO A 111 -1.96 3.92 -14.37
N ARG A 112 -1.66 4.92 -15.23
CA ARG A 112 -0.29 5.34 -15.54
C ARG A 112 0.40 6.05 -14.37
N ASP A 113 -0.38 6.64 -13.48
CA ASP A 113 0.10 7.27 -12.24
C ASP A 113 0.31 6.23 -11.14
N TYR A 114 -0.10 4.98 -11.38
CA TYR A 114 0.21 3.89 -10.48
C TYR A 114 1.70 3.59 -10.59
N PRO A 115 2.34 3.22 -9.47
CA PRO A 115 3.76 2.84 -9.48
C PRO A 115 3.97 1.77 -10.52
N ILE A 116 4.97 1.90 -11.38
CA ILE A 116 5.27 0.89 -12.38
C ILE A 116 5.42 -0.45 -11.64
N PRO A 117 4.65 -1.50 -12.00
CA PRO A 117 4.86 -2.80 -11.38
C PRO A 117 6.31 -3.18 -11.66
N LEU A 118 7.09 -3.49 -10.63
CA LEU A 118 8.51 -3.86 -10.75
C LEU A 118 8.70 -5.26 -11.39
N GLY A 119 7.88 -5.60 -12.39
CA GLY A 119 7.70 -6.95 -12.93
C GLY A 119 6.76 -7.79 -12.05
N PRO A 120 6.59 -9.09 -12.36
CA PRO A 120 5.99 -10.03 -11.43
C PRO A 120 6.94 -10.18 -10.23
N GLU A 121 6.86 -9.26 -9.27
CA GLU A 121 7.60 -9.35 -8.02
C GLU A 121 6.98 -10.48 -7.19
N VAL A 122 7.54 -11.69 -7.29
CA VAL A 122 7.16 -12.78 -6.40
C VAL A 122 7.86 -12.54 -5.07
N THR A 123 7.10 -12.08 -4.08
CA THR A 123 7.59 -11.97 -2.70
C THR A 123 7.18 -13.21 -1.91
N ILE A 124 8.17 -14.01 -1.52
CA ILE A 124 7.99 -15.14 -0.59
C ILE A 124 8.44 -14.67 0.78
N SER A 125 7.51 -14.53 1.72
CA SER A 125 7.81 -14.11 3.09
C SER A 125 7.62 -15.25 4.08
N GLY A 126 8.59 -15.43 4.97
CA GLY A 126 8.48 -16.31 6.14
C GLY A 126 7.76 -15.63 7.29
N MET A 127 7.09 -16.45 8.11
CA MET A 127 6.55 -16.01 9.40
C MET A 127 7.09 -16.90 10.50
N SER A 128 7.78 -16.32 11.47
CA SER A 128 8.24 -17.00 12.68
C SER A 128 7.37 -16.65 13.89
N MET A 129 7.33 -17.57 14.85
CA MET A 129 6.67 -17.36 16.13
C MET A 129 7.63 -16.70 17.11
N VAL A 130 7.41 -15.42 17.41
CA VAL A 130 8.18 -14.67 18.42
C VAL A 130 7.24 -14.28 19.55
N LYS A 131 7.51 -14.77 20.77
CA LYS A 131 6.71 -14.49 21.98
C LYS A 131 5.20 -14.73 21.78
N GLY A 132 4.85 -15.82 21.09
CA GLY A 132 3.45 -16.20 20.82
C GLY A 132 2.76 -15.37 19.73
N ARG A 133 3.48 -14.53 18.99
CA ARG A 133 2.95 -13.77 17.85
C ARG A 133 3.65 -14.21 16.57
N ARG A 134 2.90 -14.37 15.47
CA ARG A 134 3.49 -14.50 14.13
C ARG A 134 4.04 -13.15 13.72
N VAL A 135 5.33 -13.11 13.43
CA VAL A 135 6.02 -11.94 12.90
C VAL A 135 6.74 -12.32 11.60
N PRO A 136 6.70 -11.45 10.59
CA PRO A 136 7.56 -11.62 9.42
C PRO A 136 9.02 -11.49 9.86
N ASP A 137 9.86 -12.45 9.49
CA ASP A 137 11.27 -12.51 9.88
C ASP A 137 12.24 -12.57 8.69
N TRP A 138 11.74 -12.95 7.51
CA TRP A 138 12.49 -12.87 6.25
C TRP A 138 11.55 -12.72 5.05
N SER A 139 12.07 -12.17 3.96
CA SER A 139 11.39 -12.08 2.67
C SER A 139 12.38 -12.28 1.53
N ILE A 140 12.02 -13.10 0.55
CA ILE A 140 12.71 -13.25 -0.73
C ILE A 140 11.89 -12.50 -1.78
N GLN A 141 12.51 -11.56 -2.47
CA GLN A 141 11.93 -10.88 -3.62
C GLN A 141 12.55 -11.44 -4.90
N LEU A 142 11.75 -12.07 -5.74
CA LEU A 142 12.15 -12.45 -7.09
C LEU A 142 11.69 -11.35 -8.03
N ARG A 143 12.64 -10.69 -8.69
CA ARG A 143 12.37 -9.66 -9.71
C ARG A 143 12.88 -10.17 -11.04
N GLU A 144 12.05 -10.05 -12.09
CA GLU A 144 12.59 -10.09 -13.44
C GLU A 144 13.45 -8.83 -13.64
N PRO A 145 14.67 -8.94 -14.20
CA PRO A 145 15.47 -7.77 -14.49
C PRO A 145 14.70 -6.88 -15.45
N ALA A 146 14.62 -5.59 -15.15
CA ALA A 146 14.11 -4.60 -16.08
C ALA A 146 14.90 -4.74 -17.39
N VAL A 147 14.20 -5.07 -18.49
CA VAL A 147 14.81 -5.02 -19.82
C VAL A 147 15.21 -3.57 -20.05
N SER A 148 16.50 -3.28 -19.93
CA SER A 148 17.03 -1.99 -20.38
C SER A 148 16.93 -2.00 -21.91
N SER A 149 15.83 -1.46 -22.43
CA SER A 149 15.80 -1.08 -23.83
C SER A 149 16.73 0.11 -24.01
N ASN A 150 18.03 -0.16 -24.15
CA ASN A 150 18.94 0.73 -24.85
C ASN A 150 18.46 0.76 -26.30
N ILE A 151 17.48 1.63 -26.59
CA ILE A 151 17.15 2.00 -27.96
C ILE A 151 18.29 2.90 -28.41
N GLU A 152 19.34 2.31 -28.99
CA GLU A 152 20.23 3.06 -29.87
C GLU A 152 19.37 3.55 -31.05
N LEU A 153 19.09 4.85 -31.08
CA LEU A 153 18.55 5.49 -32.26
C LEU A 153 19.51 5.27 -33.43
N PRO A 154 19.05 4.81 -34.60
CA PRO A 154 19.92 4.68 -35.76
C PRO A 154 20.51 6.05 -36.10
N LYS A 155 21.84 6.13 -36.10
CA LYS A 155 22.57 7.30 -36.60
C LYS A 155 22.13 7.53 -38.04
N GLN A 156 21.55 8.69 -38.32
CA GLN A 156 21.28 9.10 -39.69
C GLN A 156 22.61 9.19 -40.44
N THR A 157 22.79 8.33 -41.43
CA THR A 157 23.82 8.47 -42.45
C THR A 157 23.45 9.68 -43.29
N LYS A 158 24.24 10.75 -43.23
CA LYS A 158 24.24 11.78 -44.27
C LYS A 158 24.98 11.20 -45.47
N GLU A 159 24.25 10.97 -46.55
CA GLU A 159 24.84 10.87 -47.88
C GLU A 159 25.12 12.31 -48.35
N ASP A 160 26.38 12.57 -48.69
CA ASP A 160 26.86 13.59 -49.64
C ASP A 160 28.10 13.01 -50.34
#